data_AF-A0A5E4MBC0-F1
#
_entry.id   AF-A0A5E4MBC0-F1
#
_cell.length_a   1.000
_cell.length_b   1.000
_cell.length_c   1.000
_cell.angle_alpha   90.00
_cell.angle_beta   90.00
_cell.angle_gamma   90.00
#
_symmetry.space_group_name_H-M   'P 1'
#
loop_
_entity.id
_entity.type
_entity.pdbx_description
1 polymer ?
#
loop_
_entity_poly.entity_id
_entity_poly.type
_entity_poly.pdbx_seq_one_letter_code
_entity_poly.pdbx_strand_id
1 'polypeptide(L)'
;MLHCGDPVNPLCSVQTTLSSAHRGRDATRRLLKQRYFWFRMSDDVRNFIRQCNVYEAVLKMLLRGQIMMKFKLEKIEEKQNTIMKMLIQKKESLSGEDNNIDYYIFSDLFPLKNIEDLNQIESKLIDIGYRTAIIRELSYIGGKTVASAVKKMIVKMFDDELLSKFTFAGRKSTNKKCFQSLKLYKIIDEATKKITKFKECLKQEEIDDPIKYMLVQAPFRIKRKPETTEIASK
;
A
#
# COMPACT_ATOMS: atom_id res chain seq x y z
N MET A 1 4.52 11.15 51.81
CA MET A 1 3.58 10.03 51.65
C MET A 1 2.62 10.36 50.53
N LEU A 2 2.60 9.50 49.52
CA LEU A 2 1.65 9.49 48.40
C LEU A 2 0.21 9.38 48.90
N HIS A 3 -0.77 9.96 48.19
CA HIS A 3 -1.89 9.22 47.57
C HIS A 3 -2.71 10.16 46.65
N CYS A 4 -2.64 9.82 45.35
CA CYS A 4 -3.72 9.76 44.35
C CYS A 4 -4.68 10.95 44.19
N GLY A 5 -4.41 11.78 43.18
CA GLY A 5 -5.46 12.49 42.45
C GLY A 5 -6.18 11.51 41.51
N ASP A 6 -7.47 11.30 41.75
CA ASP A 6 -8.34 10.57 40.83
C ASP A 6 -8.45 11.33 39.49
N PRO A 7 -8.48 10.63 38.34
CA PRO A 7 -8.72 11.27 37.06
C PRO A 7 -10.19 11.71 37.02
N VAL A 8 -10.41 13.02 37.11
CA VAL A 8 -11.72 13.63 36.90
C VAL A 8 -12.21 13.17 35.53
N ASN A 9 -13.19 12.26 35.53
CA ASN A 9 -13.75 11.70 34.33
C ASN A 9 -14.37 12.84 33.49
N PRO A 10 -13.81 13.19 32.32
CA PRO A 10 -14.26 14.35 31.53
C PRO A 10 -15.71 14.20 31.03
N LEU A 11 -16.29 13.00 31.16
CA LEU A 11 -17.71 12.75 30.94
C LEU A 11 -18.63 13.49 31.94
N CYS A 12 -18.19 13.68 33.19
CA CYS A 12 -19.03 14.31 34.21
C CYS A 12 -19.11 15.83 34.03
N SER A 13 -18.02 16.48 33.62
CA SER A 13 -17.96 17.94 33.48
C SER A 13 -18.76 18.46 32.27
N VAL A 14 -18.74 17.75 31.13
CA VAL A 14 -19.45 18.16 29.90
C VAL A 14 -20.97 17.94 30.00
N GLN A 15 -21.39 16.89 30.71
CA GLN A 15 -22.81 16.59 30.86
C GLN A 15 -23.49 17.55 31.86
N THR A 16 -22.72 18.04 32.84
CA THR A 16 -23.18 19.02 33.84
C THR A 16 -23.36 20.41 33.22
N THR A 17 -22.50 20.83 32.29
CA THR A 17 -22.59 22.14 31.63
C THR A 17 -23.77 22.23 30.65
N LEU A 18 -24.05 21.18 29.88
CA LEU A 18 -25.23 21.13 29.01
C LEU A 18 -26.55 21.14 29.80
N SER A 19 -26.64 20.36 30.88
CA SER A 19 -27.84 20.34 31.74
C SER A 19 -28.05 21.67 32.49
N SER A 20 -26.95 22.33 32.89
CA SER A 20 -26.97 23.67 33.51
C SER A 20 -27.53 24.76 32.57
N ALA A 21 -27.25 24.68 31.27
CA ALA A 21 -27.76 25.64 30.29
C ALA A 21 -29.31 25.63 30.18
N HIS A 22 -29.95 24.46 30.35
CA HIS A 22 -31.41 24.35 30.31
C HIS A 22 -32.11 24.83 31.60
N ARG A 23 -31.43 24.80 32.76
CA ARG A 23 -31.90 25.50 33.97
C ARG A 23 -32.05 27.00 33.72
N GLY A 24 -31.10 27.58 32.98
CA GLY A 24 -31.17 28.97 32.51
C GLY A 24 -32.39 29.23 31.61
N ARG A 25 -32.71 28.30 30.71
CA ARG A 25 -33.87 28.42 29.80
C ARG A 25 -35.20 28.57 30.54
N ASP A 26 -35.49 27.70 31.50
CA ASP A 26 -36.76 27.70 32.22
C ASP A 26 -36.84 28.87 33.23
N ALA A 27 -35.69 29.38 33.69
CA ALA A 27 -35.60 30.63 34.44
C ALA A 27 -35.88 31.85 33.54
N THR A 28 -35.21 31.96 32.40
CA THR A 28 -35.41 33.04 31.40
C THR A 28 -36.85 33.07 30.90
N ARG A 29 -37.47 31.90 30.67
CA ARG A 29 -38.88 31.78 30.29
C ARG A 29 -39.81 32.38 31.35
N ARG A 30 -39.55 32.11 32.64
CA ARG A 30 -40.35 32.66 33.74
C ARG A 30 -40.19 34.18 33.82
N LEU A 31 -38.96 34.68 33.70
CA LEU A 31 -38.67 36.11 33.73
C LEU A 31 -39.32 36.87 32.56
N LEU A 32 -39.28 36.31 31.35
CA LEU A 32 -39.92 36.90 30.17
C LEU A 32 -41.43 36.99 30.34
N LYS A 33 -42.07 35.91 30.82
CA LYS A 33 -43.52 35.89 31.08
C LYS A 33 -43.97 36.84 32.18
N GLN A 34 -43.09 37.18 33.13
CA GLN A 34 -43.42 38.10 34.22
C GLN A 34 -43.30 39.58 33.83
N ARG A 35 -42.49 39.92 32.81
CA ARG A 35 -42.15 41.31 32.51
C ARG A 35 -42.65 41.80 31.15
N TYR A 36 -42.96 40.91 30.22
CA TYR A 36 -43.29 41.28 28.85
C TYR A 36 -44.52 40.51 28.37
N PHE A 37 -45.30 41.15 27.50
CA PHE A 37 -46.44 40.55 26.83
C PHE A 37 -46.48 41.03 25.38
N TRP A 38 -46.64 40.10 24.45
CA TRP A 38 -46.90 40.41 23.04
C TRP A 38 -47.81 39.35 22.40
N PHE A 39 -48.40 39.71 21.28
CA PHE A 39 -49.29 38.82 20.53
C PHE A 39 -48.55 37.54 20.13
N ARG A 40 -49.12 36.37 20.46
CA ARG A 40 -48.52 35.04 20.23
C ARG A 40 -47.20 34.74 20.95
N MET A 41 -46.85 35.49 22.01
CA MET A 41 -45.68 35.21 22.86
C MET A 41 -45.54 33.74 23.29
N SER A 42 -46.66 33.09 23.60
CA SER A 42 -46.67 31.66 23.97
C SER A 42 -46.18 30.74 22.85
N ASP A 43 -46.44 31.08 21.59
CA ASP A 43 -46.02 30.32 20.42
C ASP A 43 -44.54 30.56 20.11
N ASP A 44 -44.08 31.81 20.20
CA ASP A 44 -42.66 32.15 19.98
C ASP A 44 -41.75 31.49 21.01
N VAL A 45 -42.14 31.53 22.29
CA VAL A 45 -41.43 30.84 23.37
C VAL A 45 -41.42 29.33 23.14
N ARG A 46 -42.53 28.75 22.65
CA ARG A 46 -42.60 27.33 22.32
C ARG A 46 -41.67 26.96 21.16
N ASN A 47 -41.61 27.80 20.13
CA ASN A 47 -40.74 27.59 18.97
C ASN A 47 -39.25 27.72 19.34
N PHE A 48 -38.88 28.71 20.14
CA PHE A 48 -37.52 28.85 20.68
C PHE A 48 -37.09 27.61 21.49
N ILE A 49 -37.96 27.11 22.36
CA ILE A 49 -37.72 25.89 23.15
C ILE A 49 -37.53 24.67 22.24
N ARG A 50 -38.36 24.52 21.21
CA ARG A 50 -38.24 23.43 20.24
C ARG A 50 -36.91 23.48 19.50
N GLN A 51 -36.51 24.65 19.01
CA GLN A 51 -35.21 24.84 18.36
C GLN A 51 -34.05 24.48 19.31
N CYS A 52 -34.11 24.94 20.56
CA CYS A 52 -33.12 24.61 21.59
C CYS A 52 -32.99 23.09 21.84
N ASN A 53 -34.11 22.36 21.91
CA ASN A 53 -34.09 20.90 22.06
C ASN A 53 -33.50 20.18 20.83
N VAL A 54 -33.76 20.69 19.62
CA VAL A 54 -33.18 20.16 18.38
C VAL A 54 -31.66 20.35 18.39
N TYR A 55 -31.16 21.53 18.78
CA TYR A 55 -29.73 21.77 18.92
C TYR A 55 -29.09 20.86 19.96
N GLU A 56 -29.73 20.64 21.11
CA GLU A 56 -29.26 19.72 22.15
C GLU A 56 -29.16 18.28 21.63
N ALA A 57 -30.16 17.82 20.88
CA ALA A 57 -30.17 16.48 20.28
C ALA A 57 -29.01 16.31 19.27
N VAL A 58 -28.80 17.31 18.41
CA VAL A 58 -27.69 17.31 17.44
C VAL A 58 -26.34 17.31 18.17
N LEU A 59 -26.16 18.15 19.20
CA LEU A 59 -24.93 18.18 19.99
C LEU A 59 -24.63 16.85 20.67
N LYS A 60 -25.65 16.19 21.26
CA LYS A 60 -25.49 14.85 21.86
C LYS A 60 -25.12 13.80 20.81
N MET A 61 -25.71 13.87 19.62
CA MET A 61 -25.38 12.97 18.51
C MET A 61 -23.93 13.16 18.05
N LEU A 62 -23.49 14.42 17.87
CA LEU A 62 -22.12 14.75 17.50
C LEU A 62 -21.12 14.29 18.57
N LEU A 63 -21.42 14.53 19.85
CA LEU A 63 -20.56 14.12 20.96
C LEU A 63 -20.40 12.59 21.02
N ARG A 64 -21.50 11.83 20.85
CA ARG A 64 -21.45 10.37 20.76
C ARG A 64 -20.58 9.91 19.58
N GLY A 65 -20.73 10.57 18.43
CA GLY A 65 -19.89 10.32 17.25
C GLY A 65 -18.40 10.56 17.54
N GLN A 66 -18.07 11.68 18.18
CA GLN A 66 -16.69 12.01 18.58
C GLN A 66 -16.09 10.97 19.52
N ILE A 67 -16.83 10.52 20.53
CA ILE A 67 -16.38 9.48 21.46
C ILE A 67 -16.08 8.18 20.70
N MET A 68 -16.98 7.77 19.81
CA MET A 68 -16.80 6.54 19.04
C MET A 68 -15.59 6.63 18.10
N MET A 69 -15.39 7.79 17.47
CA MET A 69 -14.22 8.04 16.61
C MET A 69 -12.92 8.00 17.43
N LYS A 70 -12.88 8.67 18.60
CA LYS A 70 -11.71 8.66 19.48
C LYS A 70 -11.30 7.24 19.87
N PHE A 71 -12.26 6.42 20.30
CA PHE A 71 -11.99 5.02 20.64
C PHE A 71 -11.46 4.20 19.46
N LYS A 72 -12.03 4.41 18.25
CA LYS A 72 -11.54 3.75 17.04
C LYS A 72 -10.12 4.19 16.68
N LEU A 73 -9.78 5.47 16.87
CA LEU A 73 -8.43 5.99 16.64
C LEU A 73 -7.41 5.38 17.61
N GLU A 74 -7.72 5.31 18.90
CA GLU A 74 -6.87 4.66 19.91
C GLU A 74 -6.65 3.17 19.55
N LYS A 75 -7.69 2.47 19.08
CA LYS A 75 -7.57 1.09 18.60
C LYS A 75 -6.70 0.94 17.35
N ILE A 76 -6.71 1.92 16.45
CA ILE A 76 -5.84 1.94 15.27
C ILE A 76 -4.39 2.16 15.70
N GLU A 77 -4.15 3.11 16.61
CA GLU A 77 -2.83 3.41 17.15
C GLU A 77 -2.22 2.19 17.87
N GLU A 78 -3.01 1.48 18.69
CA GLU A 78 -2.60 0.23 19.33
C GLU A 78 -2.13 -0.81 18.31
N LYS A 79 -2.91 -1.02 17.24
CA LYS A 79 -2.57 -1.96 16.17
C LYS A 79 -1.32 -1.53 15.39
N GLN A 80 -1.16 -0.23 15.13
CA GLN A 80 0.04 0.30 14.47
C GLN A 80 1.30 0.05 15.32
N ASN A 81 1.20 0.28 16.64
CA ASN A 81 2.28 -0.01 17.57
C ASN A 81 2.64 -1.51 17.59
N THR A 82 1.66 -2.41 17.52
CA THR A 82 1.90 -3.85 17.39
C THR A 82 2.62 -4.20 16.09
N ILE A 83 2.18 -3.65 14.95
CA ILE A 83 2.84 -3.86 13.65
C ILE A 83 4.28 -3.36 13.70
N MET A 84 4.53 -2.18 14.27
CA MET A 84 5.87 -1.61 14.39
C MET A 84 6.80 -2.51 15.21
N LYS A 85 6.33 -3.05 16.35
CA LYS A 85 7.08 -4.02 17.15
C LYS A 85 7.41 -5.29 16.37
N MET A 86 6.46 -5.84 15.61
CA MET A 86 6.70 -7.02 14.77
C MET A 86 7.71 -6.75 13.66
N LEU A 87 7.70 -5.55 13.07
CA LEU A 87 8.67 -5.15 12.04
C LEU A 87 10.08 -4.98 12.62
N ILE A 88 10.20 -4.38 13.80
CA ILE A 88 11.49 -4.25 14.51
C ILE A 88 12.06 -5.63 14.85
N GLN A 89 11.25 -6.50 15.47
CA GLN A 89 11.67 -7.86 15.81
C GLN A 89 12.08 -8.67 14.57
N LYS A 90 11.37 -8.49 13.46
CA LYS A 90 11.73 -9.10 12.18
C LYS A 90 13.04 -8.54 11.62
N LYS A 91 13.29 -7.24 11.76
CA LYS A 91 14.57 -6.61 11.37
C LYS A 91 15.73 -7.16 12.18
N GLU A 92 15.56 -7.31 13.49
CA GLU A 92 16.57 -7.89 14.40
C GLU A 92 16.82 -9.38 14.10
N SER A 93 15.77 -10.12 13.72
CA SER A 93 15.92 -11.51 13.26
C SER A 93 16.59 -11.63 11.88
N LEU A 94 16.63 -10.54 11.12
CA LEU A 94 17.24 -10.43 9.79
C LEU A 94 18.58 -9.69 9.81
N SER A 95 19.11 -9.31 10.99
CA SER A 95 20.38 -8.58 11.10
C SER A 95 21.60 -9.50 10.97
N GLY A 96 21.63 -10.25 9.87
CA GLY A 96 22.84 -10.57 9.14
C GLY A 96 22.59 -10.10 7.70
N GLU A 97 23.33 -9.08 7.27
CA GLU A 97 23.25 -8.39 5.95
C GLU A 97 22.32 -7.17 5.90
N ASP A 98 22.74 -6.11 6.59
CA ASP A 98 22.36 -4.73 6.27
C ASP A 98 23.04 -4.32 4.95
N ASN A 99 22.45 -4.72 3.83
CA ASN A 99 22.74 -4.08 2.56
C ASN A 99 21.58 -3.12 2.26
N ASN A 100 21.84 -1.85 2.57
CA ASN A 100 21.09 -0.67 2.20
C ASN A 100 21.09 -0.53 0.65
N ILE A 101 20.42 -1.47 -0.02
CA ILE A 101 20.28 -1.48 -1.47
C ILE A 101 19.07 -0.64 -1.76
N ASP A 102 19.36 0.57 -2.21
CA ASP A 102 18.44 1.57 -2.70
C ASP A 102 17.26 0.92 -3.40
N TYR A 103 16.07 1.08 -2.81
CA TYR A 103 14.79 0.78 -3.45
C TYR A 103 14.68 1.47 -4.84
N TYR A 104 15.40 2.57 -5.03
CA TYR A 104 15.52 3.34 -6.28
C TYR A 104 16.25 2.60 -7.42
N ILE A 105 17.07 1.59 -7.13
CA ILE A 105 17.84 0.87 -8.17
C ILE A 105 16.91 0.14 -9.15
N PHE A 106 15.81 -0.45 -8.69
CA PHE A 106 15.02 -1.34 -9.54
C PHE A 106 14.10 -0.59 -10.51
N SER A 107 13.64 0.63 -10.16
CA SER A 107 12.68 1.36 -10.98
C SER A 107 13.31 2.00 -12.22
N ASP A 108 14.55 2.48 -12.10
CA ASP A 108 15.19 3.26 -13.16
C ASP A 108 16.03 2.41 -14.13
N LEU A 109 16.46 1.21 -13.71
CA LEU A 109 17.31 0.31 -14.50
C LEU A 109 16.53 -0.66 -15.40
N PHE A 110 15.25 -0.87 -15.12
CA PHE A 110 14.43 -1.86 -15.79
C PHE A 110 13.26 -1.18 -16.53
N PRO A 111 12.86 -1.65 -17.73
CA PRO A 111 13.35 -2.84 -18.42
C PRO A 111 14.69 -2.60 -19.14
N LEU A 112 15.55 -3.64 -19.15
CA LEU A 112 16.82 -3.63 -19.87
C LEU A 112 16.57 -3.62 -21.38
N LYS A 113 17.22 -2.70 -22.09
CA LYS A 113 16.99 -2.44 -23.52
C LYS A 113 18.05 -3.02 -24.44
N ASN A 114 19.26 -3.18 -23.93
CA ASN A 114 20.41 -3.56 -24.74
C ASN A 114 21.35 -4.53 -24.02
N ILE A 115 22.32 -5.05 -24.76
CA ILE A 115 23.27 -6.05 -24.27
C ILE A 115 24.27 -5.44 -23.28
N GLU A 116 24.56 -4.15 -23.40
CA GLU A 116 25.51 -3.46 -22.53
C GLU A 116 24.93 -3.33 -21.12
N ASP A 117 23.70 -2.81 -21.00
CA ASP A 117 22.97 -2.72 -19.73
C ASP A 117 22.82 -4.11 -19.10
N LEU A 118 22.51 -5.13 -19.91
CA LEU A 118 22.44 -6.52 -19.45
C LEU A 118 23.76 -6.99 -18.85
N ASN A 119 24.89 -6.76 -19.52
CA ASN A 119 26.20 -7.17 -19.03
C ASN A 119 26.57 -6.46 -17.73
N GLN A 120 26.21 -5.18 -17.59
CA GLN A 120 26.42 -4.41 -16.35
C GLN A 120 25.61 -4.97 -15.18
N ILE A 121 24.37 -5.39 -15.41
CA ILE A 121 23.56 -6.04 -14.38
C ILE A 121 24.11 -7.43 -14.04
N GLU A 122 24.47 -8.23 -15.05
CA GLU A 122 25.05 -9.56 -14.87
C GLU A 122 26.37 -9.54 -14.09
N SER A 123 27.19 -8.48 -14.22
CA SER A 123 28.39 -8.29 -13.40
C SER A 123 28.04 -7.89 -11.97
N LYS A 124 27.08 -6.98 -11.77
CA LYS A 124 26.60 -6.57 -10.43
C LYS A 124 25.94 -7.70 -9.64
N LEU A 125 25.33 -8.69 -10.29
CA LEU A 125 24.73 -9.86 -9.65
C LEU A 125 25.73 -10.79 -8.92
N ILE A 126 27.03 -10.48 -8.94
CA ILE A 126 28.03 -11.12 -8.07
C ILE A 126 27.85 -10.69 -6.61
N ASP A 127 27.40 -9.45 -6.38
CA ASP A 127 27.12 -8.95 -5.03
C ASP A 127 25.88 -9.64 -4.45
N ILE A 128 26.05 -10.32 -3.31
CA ILE A 128 25.01 -11.12 -2.65
C ILE A 128 23.87 -10.23 -2.17
N GLY A 129 24.21 -9.04 -1.68
CA GLY A 129 23.21 -8.05 -1.30
C GLY A 129 22.33 -7.71 -2.50
N TYR A 130 22.94 -7.20 -3.57
CA TYR A 130 22.27 -6.77 -4.79
C TYR A 130 21.40 -7.89 -5.38
N ARG A 131 21.95 -9.11 -5.44
CA ARG A 131 21.25 -10.33 -5.83
C ARG A 131 19.98 -10.54 -4.99
N THR A 132 20.12 -10.51 -3.68
CA THR A 132 19.04 -10.77 -2.72
C THR A 132 17.95 -9.69 -2.79
N ALA A 133 18.33 -8.43 -2.98
CA ALA A 133 17.40 -7.33 -3.18
C ALA A 133 16.57 -7.53 -4.45
N ILE A 134 17.20 -7.87 -5.58
CA ILE A 134 16.46 -8.14 -6.82
C ILE A 134 15.50 -9.32 -6.66
N ILE A 135 15.95 -10.43 -6.07
CA ILE A 135 15.09 -11.60 -5.81
C ILE A 135 13.88 -11.20 -4.96
N ARG A 136 14.08 -10.38 -3.93
CA ARG A 136 13.02 -9.87 -3.07
C ARG A 136 12.03 -9.03 -3.88
N GLU A 137 12.50 -8.05 -4.64
CA GLU A 137 11.63 -7.18 -5.46
C GLU A 137 10.82 -7.96 -6.49
N LEU A 138 11.44 -8.92 -7.18
CA LEU A 138 10.74 -9.78 -8.12
C LEU A 138 9.74 -10.71 -7.43
N SER A 139 10.04 -11.22 -6.24
CA SER A 139 9.11 -12.10 -5.51
C SER A 139 7.80 -11.40 -5.12
N TYR A 140 7.75 -10.07 -5.12
CA TYR A 140 6.51 -9.31 -4.96
C TYR A 140 5.68 -9.23 -6.25
N ILE A 141 6.27 -9.55 -7.42
CA ILE A 141 5.59 -9.63 -8.70
C ILE A 141 4.80 -10.93 -8.76
N GLY A 142 3.64 -10.92 -8.10
CA GLY A 142 2.74 -12.06 -8.04
C GLY A 142 1.96 -12.30 -9.32
N GLY A 143 1.15 -13.35 -9.29
CA GLY A 143 0.24 -13.72 -10.36
C GLY A 143 -0.84 -14.65 -9.84
N LYS A 144 -1.91 -14.81 -10.63
CA LYS A 144 -2.90 -15.86 -10.33
C LYS A 144 -2.25 -17.25 -10.44
N THR A 145 -1.33 -17.41 -11.37
CA THR A 145 -0.58 -18.64 -11.66
C THR A 145 0.93 -18.34 -11.75
N VAL A 146 1.76 -19.38 -11.65
CA VAL A 146 3.23 -19.32 -11.87
C VAL A 146 3.53 -18.66 -13.22
N ALA A 147 2.90 -19.16 -14.29
CA ALA A 147 3.06 -18.62 -15.63
C ALA A 147 2.75 -17.11 -15.72
N SER A 148 1.71 -16.65 -15.02
CA SER A 148 1.39 -15.22 -14.98
C SER A 148 2.43 -14.41 -14.20
N ALA A 149 3.00 -14.95 -13.12
CA ALA A 149 4.03 -14.27 -12.34
C ALA A 149 5.33 -14.15 -13.15
N VAL A 150 5.80 -15.26 -13.73
CA VAL A 150 7.02 -15.30 -14.55
C VAL A 150 6.93 -14.37 -15.76
N LYS A 151 5.79 -14.36 -16.48
CA LYS A 151 5.58 -13.43 -17.61
C LYS A 151 5.69 -11.97 -17.17
N LYS A 152 5.12 -11.62 -16.00
CA LYS A 152 5.21 -10.26 -15.46
C LYS A 152 6.63 -9.89 -15.03
N MET A 153 7.37 -10.82 -14.41
CA MET A 153 8.78 -10.61 -14.08
C MET A 153 9.59 -10.32 -15.34
N ILE A 154 9.42 -11.11 -16.40
CA ILE A 154 10.10 -10.88 -17.69
C ILE A 154 9.78 -9.52 -18.27
N VAL A 155 8.49 -9.15 -18.37
CA VAL A 155 8.08 -7.85 -18.93
C VAL A 155 8.62 -6.69 -18.10
N LYS A 156 8.75 -6.87 -16.78
CA LYS A 156 9.36 -5.85 -15.93
C LYS A 156 10.87 -5.74 -16.17
N MET A 157 11.57 -6.86 -16.38
CA MET A 157 13.03 -6.90 -16.44
C MET A 157 13.62 -6.64 -17.83
N PHE A 158 12.90 -6.96 -18.91
CA PHE A 158 13.46 -6.92 -20.25
C PHE A 158 12.50 -6.30 -21.24
N ASP A 159 13.06 -5.50 -22.14
CA ASP A 159 12.34 -5.05 -23.31
C ASP A 159 12.29 -6.17 -24.38
N ASP A 160 11.35 -6.06 -25.31
CA ASP A 160 11.17 -7.07 -26.36
C ASP A 160 12.32 -7.11 -27.37
N GLU A 161 12.98 -5.98 -27.65
CA GLU A 161 14.15 -5.89 -28.53
C GLU A 161 15.32 -6.69 -27.96
N LEU A 162 15.61 -6.54 -26.66
CA LEU A 162 16.61 -7.34 -25.97
C LEU A 162 16.20 -8.82 -25.96
N LEU A 163 14.97 -9.16 -25.55
CA LEU A 163 14.50 -10.55 -25.52
C LEU A 163 14.60 -11.24 -26.89
N SER A 164 14.38 -10.50 -27.98
CA SER A 164 14.44 -11.04 -29.35
C SER A 164 15.82 -11.60 -29.73
N LYS A 165 16.89 -11.16 -29.04
CA LYS A 165 18.29 -11.58 -29.24
C LYS A 165 18.62 -12.92 -28.59
N PHE A 166 17.68 -13.51 -27.86
CA PHE A 166 17.88 -14.76 -27.11
C PHE A 166 17.00 -15.91 -27.61
N THR A 167 17.49 -17.12 -27.38
CA THR A 167 16.68 -18.35 -27.31
C THR A 167 16.90 -18.98 -25.94
N PHE A 168 16.01 -19.87 -25.51
CA PHE A 168 16.09 -20.43 -24.16
C PHE A 168 17.43 -21.11 -23.88
N ALA A 169 17.82 -22.12 -24.68
CA ALA A 169 19.05 -22.89 -24.50
C ALA A 169 20.21 -22.47 -25.43
N GLY A 170 20.01 -21.47 -26.30
CA GLY A 170 20.91 -21.23 -27.43
C GLY A 170 20.67 -22.26 -28.55
N ARG A 171 20.77 -21.83 -29.81
CA ARG A 171 20.85 -22.76 -30.95
C ARG A 171 22.00 -22.35 -31.83
N LYS A 172 22.93 -23.26 -32.14
CA LYS A 172 24.07 -23.01 -33.03
C LYS A 172 23.66 -22.46 -34.40
N SER A 173 22.47 -22.85 -34.88
CA SER A 173 21.91 -22.38 -36.15
C SER A 173 21.33 -20.97 -36.11
N THR A 174 21.26 -20.34 -34.93
CA THR A 174 20.79 -18.97 -34.77
C THR A 174 21.90 -18.13 -34.15
N ASN A 175 22.08 -16.89 -34.60
CA ASN A 175 22.99 -15.93 -33.93
C ASN A 175 22.43 -15.43 -32.58
N LYS A 176 21.49 -16.16 -31.96
CA LYS A 176 20.82 -15.79 -30.71
C LYS A 176 21.50 -16.44 -29.52
N LYS A 177 21.68 -15.65 -28.46
CA LYS A 177 22.34 -16.07 -27.22
C LYS A 177 21.46 -17.01 -26.40
N CYS A 178 22.07 -17.76 -25.47
CA CYS A 178 21.36 -18.61 -24.51
C CYS A 178 20.83 -17.76 -23.35
N PHE A 179 19.53 -17.79 -23.09
CA PHE A 179 18.91 -17.08 -21.97
C PHE A 179 19.12 -17.83 -20.65
N GLN A 180 19.06 -19.17 -20.68
CA GLN A 180 19.19 -20.01 -19.49
C GLN A 180 20.57 -19.89 -18.82
N SER A 181 21.59 -19.44 -19.55
CA SER A 181 22.92 -19.19 -19.00
C SER A 181 23.07 -17.85 -18.25
N LEU A 182 22.07 -16.96 -18.33
CA LEU A 182 22.09 -15.67 -17.63
C LEU A 182 21.90 -15.86 -16.12
N LYS A 183 22.60 -15.08 -15.28
CA LYS A 183 22.32 -15.06 -13.84
C LYS A 183 20.92 -14.53 -13.59
N LEU A 184 20.43 -13.59 -14.41
CA LEU A 184 19.05 -13.10 -14.33
C LEU A 184 18.00 -14.22 -14.52
N TYR A 185 18.29 -15.29 -15.27
CA TYR A 185 17.41 -16.46 -15.32
C TYR A 185 17.32 -17.13 -13.94
N LYS A 186 18.45 -17.34 -13.25
CA LYS A 186 18.47 -17.89 -11.88
C LYS A 186 17.73 -17.01 -10.89
N ILE A 187 17.82 -15.70 -11.06
CA ILE A 187 17.10 -14.72 -10.25
C ILE A 187 15.58 -14.87 -10.41
N ILE A 188 15.07 -15.03 -11.64
CA ILE A 188 13.64 -15.26 -11.90
C ILE A 188 13.20 -16.58 -11.27
N ASP A 189 14.00 -17.64 -11.41
CA ASP A 189 13.74 -18.96 -10.82
C ASP A 189 13.62 -18.89 -9.29
N GLU A 190 14.60 -18.29 -8.61
CA GLU A 190 14.62 -18.11 -7.16
C GLU A 190 13.49 -17.20 -6.67
N ALA A 191 13.23 -16.09 -7.37
CA ALA A 191 12.13 -15.18 -7.04
C ALA A 191 10.78 -15.86 -7.14
N THR A 192 10.58 -16.71 -8.15
CA THR A 192 9.33 -17.47 -8.34
C THR A 192 9.12 -18.48 -7.22
N LYS A 193 10.17 -19.24 -6.87
CA LYS A 193 10.16 -20.22 -5.76
C LYS A 193 9.93 -19.56 -4.39
N LYS A 194 10.31 -18.28 -4.23
CA LYS A 194 10.10 -17.52 -2.99
C LYS A 194 8.64 -17.07 -2.78
N ILE A 195 7.82 -17.05 -3.83
CA ILE A 195 6.41 -16.66 -3.72
C ILE A 195 5.66 -17.70 -2.88
N THR A 196 5.16 -17.29 -1.72
CA THR A 196 4.53 -18.19 -0.74
C THR A 196 3.37 -19.00 -1.30
N LYS A 197 2.62 -18.42 -2.25
CA LYS A 197 1.52 -19.08 -2.95
C LYS A 197 1.95 -20.32 -3.76
N PHE A 198 3.20 -20.39 -4.20
CA PHE A 198 3.71 -21.44 -5.09
C PHE A 198 4.68 -22.40 -4.37
N LYS A 199 4.77 -22.34 -3.04
CA LYS A 199 5.77 -23.09 -2.26
C LYS A 199 5.63 -24.61 -2.33
N GLU A 200 4.46 -25.15 -2.63
CA GLU A 200 4.24 -26.59 -2.70
C GLU A 200 4.29 -27.08 -4.15
N CYS A 201 5.23 -27.98 -4.46
CA CYS A 201 5.33 -28.77 -5.69
C CYS A 201 5.56 -28.01 -7.02
N LEU A 202 6.31 -26.89 -7.00
CA LEU A 202 6.68 -26.19 -8.23
C LEU A 202 7.69 -26.99 -9.07
N LYS A 203 7.27 -27.45 -10.25
CA LYS A 203 8.17 -28.11 -11.22
C LYS A 203 8.95 -27.07 -12.03
N GLN A 204 10.16 -27.41 -12.48
CA GLN A 204 11.00 -26.46 -13.23
C GLN A 204 10.35 -26.04 -14.56
N GLU A 205 9.62 -26.94 -15.21
CA GLU A 205 8.94 -26.68 -16.48
C GLU A 205 7.86 -25.58 -16.35
N GLU A 206 7.23 -25.47 -15.17
CA GLU A 206 6.23 -24.44 -14.91
C GLU A 206 6.82 -23.02 -14.88
N ILE A 207 8.13 -22.92 -14.67
CA ILE A 207 8.91 -21.68 -14.75
C ILE A 207 9.46 -21.51 -16.17
N ASP A 208 10.07 -22.56 -16.71
CA ASP A 208 10.79 -22.50 -17.98
C ASP A 208 9.87 -22.25 -19.19
N ASP A 209 8.69 -22.88 -19.24
CA ASP A 209 7.80 -22.78 -20.39
C ASP A 209 7.23 -21.37 -20.60
N PRO A 210 6.80 -20.64 -19.55
CA PRO A 210 6.50 -19.21 -19.67
C PRO A 210 7.66 -18.38 -20.19
N ILE A 211 8.92 -18.66 -19.79
CA ILE A 211 10.11 -17.96 -20.28
C ILE A 211 10.31 -18.23 -21.77
N LYS A 212 10.30 -19.51 -22.18
CA LYS A 212 10.38 -19.92 -23.59
C LYS A 212 9.32 -19.24 -24.43
N TYR A 213 8.08 -19.21 -23.94
CA TYR A 213 6.97 -18.52 -24.60
C TYR A 213 7.25 -17.03 -24.79
N MET A 214 7.75 -16.34 -23.75
CA MET A 214 8.05 -14.92 -23.83
C MET A 214 9.15 -14.60 -24.84
N LEU A 215 10.19 -15.44 -24.92
CA LEU A 215 11.29 -15.31 -25.89
C LEU A 215 10.81 -15.52 -27.34
N VAL A 216 10.01 -16.56 -27.59
CA VAL A 216 9.44 -16.85 -28.91
C VAL A 216 8.53 -15.72 -29.37
N GLN A 217 7.75 -15.16 -28.46
CA GLN A 217 6.77 -14.11 -28.76
C GLN A 217 7.40 -12.71 -28.89
N ALA A 218 8.62 -12.47 -28.39
CA ALA A 218 9.23 -11.14 -28.39
C ALA A 218 9.28 -10.49 -29.79
N PRO A 219 9.77 -11.16 -30.87
CA PRO A 219 9.78 -10.57 -32.21
C PRO A 219 8.38 -10.22 -32.73
N PHE A 220 7.35 -10.98 -32.36
CA PHE A 220 5.97 -10.71 -32.76
C PHE A 220 5.38 -9.55 -31.97
N ARG A 221 5.74 -9.39 -30.69
CA ARG A 221 5.33 -8.24 -29.88
C ARG A 221 5.93 -6.93 -30.40
N ILE A 222 7.19 -6.94 -30.86
CA ILE A 222 7.81 -5.79 -31.53
C ILE A 222 6.98 -5.36 -32.74
N LYS A 223 6.65 -6.30 -33.64
CA LYS A 223 5.87 -6.02 -34.87
C LYS A 223 4.44 -5.53 -34.59
N ARG A 224 3.90 -5.80 -33.40
CA ARG A 224 2.55 -5.39 -33.00
C ARG A 224 2.52 -4.04 -32.28
N LYS A 225 3.67 -3.48 -31.89
CA LYS A 225 3.69 -2.13 -31.34
C LYS A 225 3.37 -1.16 -32.49
N PRO A 226 2.34 -0.31 -32.36
CA PRO A 226 2.12 0.75 -33.34
C PRO A 226 3.39 1.61 -33.38
N GLU A 227 3.86 1.95 -34.58
CA GLU A 227 4.93 2.92 -34.75
C GLU A 227 4.49 4.21 -34.06
N THR A 228 5.12 4.54 -32.93
CA THR A 228 4.98 5.87 -32.37
C THR A 228 5.71 6.79 -33.33
N THR A 229 4.98 7.30 -34.33
CA THR A 229 5.43 8.36 -35.22
C THR A 229 5.97 9.50 -34.36
N GLU A 230 7.28 9.71 -34.40
CA GLU A 230 7.93 10.96 -34.05
C GLU A 230 7.42 12.04 -35.03
N ILE A 231 6.28 12.65 -34.71
CA ILE A 231 5.90 13.95 -35.26
C ILE A 231 5.88 14.91 -34.08
N ALA A 232 7.07 15.35 -33.69
CA ALA A 232 7.27 16.54 -32.87
C ALA A 232 8.52 17.26 -33.38
N SER A 233 8.44 17.76 -34.61
CA SER A 233 9.27 18.84 -35.12
C SER A 233 8.53 19.51 -36.26
N LYS A 234 7.72 20.51 -35.91
CA LYS A 234 7.41 21.71 -36.71
C LYS A 234 6.91 22.79 -35.78
#